data_AF-A0A9D6LMZ3-F1
#
_entry.id   AF-A0A9D6LMZ3-F1
#
_cell.length_a   1.000
_cell.length_b   1.000
_cell.length_c   1.000
_cell.angle_alpha   90.00
_cell.angle_beta   90.00
_cell.angle_gamma   90.00
#
_symmetry.space_group_name_H-M   'P 1'
#
loop_
_entity.id
_entity.type
_entity.pdbx_description
1 polymer ?
#
loop_
_entity_poly.entity_id
_entity_poly.type
_entity_poly.pdbx_seq_one_letter_code
_entity_poly.pdbx_strand_id
1 'polypeptide(L)' 'MKRERPTQCSFCTANASVIDYKEAEFLRKFVNPQGKIAKRTRTGVCATHQRLLSQAIKRARFLGLLAYTIR' A
#
# COMPACT_ATOMS: atom_id res chain seq x y z
N MET A 1 2.17 9.66 21.66
CA MET A 1 3.40 8.98 21.16
C MET A 1 3.58 9.32 19.68
N LYS A 2 4.49 10.25 19.34
CA LYS A 2 4.75 10.62 17.93
C LYS A 2 5.53 9.46 17.29
N ARG A 3 4.91 8.75 16.32
CA ARG A 3 5.64 7.75 15.52
C ARG A 3 6.70 8.47 14.70
N GLU A 4 7.95 8.17 15.00
CA GLU A 4 9.10 8.61 14.21
C GLU A 4 8.92 8.13 12.78
N ARG A 5 9.01 9.06 11.84
CA ARG A 5 8.88 8.75 10.42
C ARG A 5 10.21 8.17 9.97
N PRO A 6 10.25 6.98 9.35
CA PRO A 6 11.48 6.47 8.79
C PRO A 6 11.99 7.49 7.74
N THR A 7 13.26 7.85 7.86
CA THR A 7 13.94 8.79 6.97
C THR A 7 13.98 8.28 5.54
N GLN A 8 13.97 6.96 5.36
CA GLN A 8 14.03 6.29 4.06
C GLN A 8 12.85 5.36 3.84
N CYS A 9 12.32 5.36 2.62
CA CYS A 9 11.22 4.50 2.21
C CYS A 9 11.69 3.05 2.03
N SER A 10 11.00 2.10 2.66
CA SER A 10 11.34 0.67 2.60
C SER A 10 11.37 0.10 1.18
N PHE A 11 10.54 0.62 0.27
CA PHE A 11 10.56 0.24 -1.15
C PHE A 11 11.79 0.77 -1.89
N CYS A 12 12.28 1.96 -1.52
CA CYS A 12 13.48 2.53 -2.12
C CYS A 12 14.73 1.78 -1.67
N THR A 13 14.80 1.31 -0.42
CA THR A 13 15.91 0.48 0.07
C THR A 13 15.89 -0.92 -0.51
N ALA A 14 14.69 -1.48 -0.73
CA ALA A 14 14.52 -2.82 -1.28
C ALA A 14 14.69 -2.90 -2.80
N ASN A 15 14.92 -1.76 -3.49
CA ASN A 15 14.96 -1.65 -4.95
C ASN A 15 13.72 -2.29 -5.64
N ALA A 16 12.59 -2.29 -4.94
CA ALA A 16 11.34 -2.84 -5.45
C ALA A 16 10.73 -1.85 -6.44
N SER A 17 11.09 -1.98 -7.72
CA SER A 17 10.67 -1.10 -8.81
C SER A 17 9.22 -1.35 -9.25
N VAL A 18 8.71 -2.56 -9.06
CA VAL A 18 7.37 -2.96 -9.52
C VAL A 18 6.52 -3.43 -8.34
N ILE A 19 5.36 -2.80 -8.16
CA ILE A 19 4.33 -3.21 -7.22
C ILE A 19 3.18 -3.79 -8.03
N ASP A 20 3.10 -5.12 -8.09
CA ASP A 20 2.08 -5.81 -8.85
C ASP A 20 0.74 -5.91 -8.11
N TYR A 21 -0.35 -5.87 -8.86
CA TYR A 21 -1.70 -6.01 -8.34
C TYR A 21 -2.08 -7.46 -8.02
N LYS A 22 -1.30 -8.42 -8.53
CA LYS A 22 -1.53 -9.87 -8.39
C LYS A 22 -1.23 -10.36 -6.97
N GLU A 23 -0.28 -9.70 -6.30
CA GLU A 23 0.17 -10.03 -4.94
C GLU A 23 -0.80 -9.49 -3.87
N ALA A 24 -2.00 -10.07 -3.79
CA ALA A 24 -3.07 -9.59 -2.93
C ALA A 24 -2.69 -9.59 -1.43
N GLU A 25 -1.96 -10.59 -0.96
CA GLU A 25 -1.49 -10.70 0.43
C GLU A 25 -0.53 -9.57 0.80
N PHE A 26 0.36 -9.22 -0.12
CA PHE A 26 1.26 -8.09 0.05
C PHE A 26 0.50 -6.77 0.16
N LEU A 27 -0.42 -6.54 -0.77
CA LEU A 27 -1.23 -5.32 -0.81
C LEU A 27 -2.16 -5.19 0.40
N ARG A 28 -2.62 -6.31 0.98
CA ARG A 28 -3.45 -6.33 2.20
C ARG A 28 -2.80 -5.58 3.36
N LYS A 29 -1.47 -5.63 3.49
CA LYS A 29 -0.70 -4.93 4.53
C LYS A 29 -0.84 -3.41 4.47
N PHE A 30 -1.19 -2.87 3.31
CA PHE A 30 -1.35 -1.44 3.07
C PHE A 30 -2.82 -1.00 3.00
N VAL A 31 -3.74 -1.87 3.39
CA VAL A 31 -5.16 -1.57 3.52
C VAL A 31 -5.52 -1.61 5.01
N ASN A 32 -6.39 -0.71 5.45
CA ASN A 32 -6.87 -0.72 6.82
C ASN A 32 -7.93 -1.85 7.04
N PRO A 33 -8.28 -2.18 8.28
CA PRO A 33 -9.29 -3.21 8.56
C PRO A 33 -10.67 -2.93 7.95
N GLN A 34 -10.96 -1.68 7.59
CA GLN A 34 -12.21 -1.27 6.94
C GLN A 34 -12.19 -1.43 5.42
N GLY A 35 -11.07 -1.87 4.83
CA GLY A 35 -10.91 -1.98 3.39
C GLY A 35 -10.48 -0.67 2.69
N LYS A 36 -10.14 0.41 3.42
CA LYS A 36 -9.63 1.68 2.85
C LYS A 36 -8.10 1.65 2.71
N ILE A 37 -7.57 2.32 1.69
CA ILE A 37 -6.11 2.42 1.46
C ILE A 37 -5.46 3.18 2.63
N ALA A 38 -4.40 2.64 3.21
CA ALA A 38 -3.67 3.29 4.27
C ALA A 38 -2.98 4.58 3.77
N LYS A 39 -3.05 5.64 4.58
CA LYS A 39 -2.35 6.90 4.30
C LYS A 39 -0.83 6.69 4.34
N ARG A 40 -0.11 7.45 3.52
CA ARG A 40 1.36 7.50 3.47
C ARG A 40 2.01 7.61 4.86
N THR A 41 1.44 8.42 5.75
CA THR A 41 1.96 8.64 7.11
C THR A 41 1.98 7.37 7.96
N ARG A 42 1.09 6.41 7.68
CA ARG A 42 1.03 5.13 8.38
C ARG A 42 1.95 4.09 7.75
N THR A 43 2.14 4.14 6.43
CA THR A 43 2.91 3.16 5.66
C THR A 43 4.39 3.50 5.56
N GLY A 44 4.80 4.76 5.78
CA GLY A 44 6.21 5.18 5.75
C GLY A 44 6.82 5.21 4.35
N VAL A 45 6.01 5.12 3.30
CA VAL A 45 6.49 5.06 1.91
C VAL A 45 6.71 6.47 1.32
N CYS A 46 7.51 6.58 0.26
CA CYS A 46 7.66 7.83 -0.49
C CYS A 46 6.41 8.12 -1.33
N ALA A 47 6.28 9.36 -1.82
CA ALA A 47 5.11 9.79 -2.56
C ALA A 47 4.93 9.02 -3.89
N THR A 48 6.04 8.67 -4.57
CA THR A 48 6.02 7.91 -5.82
C THR A 48 5.51 6.49 -5.59
N HIS A 49 6.08 5.76 -4.63
CA HIS A 49 5.63 4.42 -4.27
C HIS A 49 4.19 4.39 -3.74
N GLN A 50 3.75 5.41 -3.00
CA GLN A 50 2.34 5.49 -2.58
C GLN A 50 1.38 5.57 -3.79
N ARG A 51 1.75 6.28 -4.86
CA ARG A 51 0.93 6.38 -6.08
C ARG A 51 0.87 5.04 -6.81
N LEU A 52 2.01 4.38 -6.98
CA LEU A 52 2.11 3.05 -7.59
C LEU A 52 1.30 2.02 -6.80
N LEU A 53 1.47 1.99 -5.48
CA LEU A 53 0.72 1.13 -4.57
C LEU A 53 -0.80 1.40 -4.66
N SER A 54 -1.21 2.67 -4.70
CA SER A 54 -2.62 3.03 -4.83
C SER A 54 -3.22 2.55 -6.16
N GLN A 55 -2.45 2.59 -7.25
CA GLN A 55 -2.86 2.09 -8.55
C GLN A 55 -2.98 0.56 -8.55
N ALA A 56 -2.00 -0.14 -7.97
CA ALA A 56 -2.03 -1.59 -7.80
C ALA A 56 -3.23 -2.05 -6.96
N ILE A 57 -3.49 -1.40 -5.83
CA ILE A 57 -4.65 -1.71 -4.96
C ILE A 57 -5.97 -1.47 -5.70
N LYS A 58 -6.10 -0.37 -6.46
CA LYS A 58 -7.31 -0.11 -7.25
C LYS A 58 -7.56 -1.18 -8.31
N ARG A 59 -6.51 -1.62 -9.01
CA ARG A 59 -6.58 -2.73 -9.98
C ARG A 59 -6.97 -4.05 -9.31
N ALA A 60 -6.32 -4.38 -8.19
CA ALA A 60 -6.63 -5.58 -7.41
C ALA A 60 -8.09 -5.59 -6.93
N ARG A 61 -8.63 -4.44 -6.53
CA ARG A 61 -10.05 -4.31 -6.15
C ARG A 61 -11.01 -4.50 -7.31
N PHE A 62 -10.69 -3.94 -8.48
CA PHE A 62 -11.51 -4.11 -9.67
C PHE A 62 -11.61 -5.59 -10.09
N LEU A 63 -10.53 -6.35 -9.89
CA LEU A 63 -10.46 -7.79 -10.18
C LEU A 63 -11.00 -8.68 -9.04
N GLY A 64 -11.48 -8.10 -7.94
CA GLY A 64 -12.02 -8.87 -6.80
C GLY A 64 -10.98 -9.49 -5.86
N LEU A 65 -9.67 -9.21 -6.05
CA LEU A 65 -8.60 -9.70 -5.17
C LEU A 65 -8.59 -9.01 -3.80
N LEU A 66 -9.10 -7.77 -3.73
CA LEU A 66 -9.23 -7.00 -2.50
C LEU A 66 -10.62 -6.39 -2.38
N ALA A 67 -11.16 -6.36 -1.16
CA ALA A 67 -12.44 -5.72 -0.89
C ALA A 67 -12.31 -4.18 -0.89
N TYR A 68 -13.38 -3.50 -1.35
CA TYR A 68 -13.52 -2.04 -1.21
C TYR A 68 -13.91 -1.64 0.21
N THR A 69 -14.70 -2.48 0.87
CA THR A 69 -15.17 -2.29 2.24
C THR A 69 -15.41 -3.66 2.86
N ILE A 70 -15.09 -3.79 4.15
CA ILE A 70 -15.43 -4.96 4.97
C ILE A 70 -16.64 -4.49 5.79
N ARG A 71 -17.80 -5.11 5.54
CA ARG A 71 -19.06 -4.81 6.23
C ARG A 71 -19.02 -5.35 7.65
#